data_AF-A0A1I3EU71-F1
#
_entry.id   AF-A0A1I3EU71-F1
#
_cell.length_a   1.000
_cell.length_b   1.000
_cell.length_c   1.000
_cell.angle_alpha   90.00
_cell.angle_beta   90.00
_cell.angle_gamma   90.00
#
_symmetry.space_group_name_H-M   'P 1'
#
loop_
_entity.id
_entity.type
_entity.pdbx_description
1 polymer ?
#
loop_
_entity_poly.entity_id
_entity_poly.type
_entity_poly.pdbx_seq_one_letter_code
_entity_poly.pdbx_strand_id
1 'polypeptide(L)'
;MSQAVATQNSATSLTGLLMQLTDRTLLLPNVAVAELIPYRAPQVSEGMPSWFLGQIAWRDLRLPLLSFEAASDGQATVSSGSRVAVINALGGRPAVKFIAVLVQGIPRSIKVGAELVRAGVTLSPLELDAVQFGEAVLKIPDLLGLEQKLADAGLI
;
A
#
# COMPACT_ATOMS: atom_id res chain seq x y z
N MET A 1 -40.84 16.46 -21.00
CA MET A 1 -40.28 15.11 -21.23
C MET A 1 -38.78 15.28 -21.43
N SER A 2 -38.01 15.31 -20.34
CA SER A 2 -36.55 15.53 -20.40
C SER A 2 -35.89 14.30 -19.81
N GLN A 3 -35.54 13.33 -20.65
CA GLN A 3 -34.75 12.19 -20.22
C GLN A 3 -33.28 12.65 -20.15
N ALA A 4 -32.75 12.66 -18.93
CA ALA A 4 -31.32 12.71 -18.73
C ALA A 4 -30.74 11.37 -19.20
N VAL A 5 -29.86 11.44 -20.21
CA VAL A 5 -29.05 10.30 -20.61
C VAL A 5 -28.11 10.00 -19.45
N ALA A 6 -28.34 8.90 -18.75
CA ALA A 6 -27.37 8.36 -17.82
C ALA A 6 -26.11 8.00 -18.60
N THR A 7 -25.02 8.71 -18.36
CA THR A 7 -23.69 8.33 -18.83
C THR A 7 -23.37 6.93 -18.30
N GLN A 8 -23.51 5.93 -19.17
CA GLN A 8 -22.96 4.61 -18.93
C GLN A 8 -21.45 4.78 -18.81
N ASN A 9 -20.94 4.65 -17.59
CA ASN A 9 -19.51 4.62 -17.34
C ASN A 9 -19.01 3.27 -17.84
N SER A 10 -18.76 3.16 -19.15
CA SER A 10 -18.07 2.02 -19.75
C SER A 10 -16.78 1.85 -18.98
N ALA A 11 -16.64 0.78 -18.20
CA ALA A 11 -15.50 0.57 -17.32
C ALA A 11 -14.20 0.47 -18.16
N THR A 12 -13.59 1.63 -18.40
CA THR A 12 -12.25 1.77 -18.96
C THR A 12 -11.29 1.16 -17.96
N SER A 13 -10.55 0.14 -18.40
CA SER A 13 -9.52 -0.54 -17.61
C SER A 13 -8.63 0.45 -16.86
N LEU A 14 -8.34 0.18 -15.59
CA LEU A 14 -7.43 0.93 -14.74
C LEU A 14 -6.05 0.26 -14.69
N THR A 15 -4.98 1.04 -14.61
CA THR A 15 -3.64 0.49 -14.33
C THR A 15 -3.45 0.28 -12.83
N GLY A 16 -3.24 -0.98 -12.46
CA GLY A 16 -2.87 -1.39 -11.11
C GLY A 16 -1.39 -1.77 -11.00
N LEU A 17 -0.87 -1.73 -9.79
CA LEU A 17 0.45 -2.21 -9.40
C LEU A 17 0.30 -3.38 -8.43
N LEU A 18 0.97 -4.47 -8.74
CA LEU A 18 1.15 -5.62 -7.86
C LEU A 18 2.41 -5.39 -7.03
N MET A 19 2.26 -5.03 -5.77
CA MET A 19 3.36 -4.88 -4.82
C MET A 19 3.53 -6.18 -4.04
N GLN A 20 4.64 -6.87 -4.25
CA GLN A 20 4.94 -8.10 -3.52
C GLN A 20 5.41 -7.75 -2.12
N LEU A 21 4.77 -8.36 -1.13
CA LEU A 21 5.25 -8.45 0.25
C LEU A 21 5.85 -9.85 0.46
N THR A 22 6.30 -10.16 1.66
CA THR A 22 6.84 -11.50 1.94
C THR A 22 5.75 -12.57 1.95
N ASP A 23 4.57 -12.26 2.49
CA ASP A 23 3.49 -13.25 2.70
C ASP A 23 2.30 -13.10 1.74
N ARG A 24 2.15 -11.95 1.07
CA ARG A 24 1.03 -11.65 0.18
C ARG A 24 1.42 -10.67 -0.92
N THR A 25 0.49 -10.42 -1.86
CA THR A 25 0.66 -9.38 -2.88
C THR A 25 -0.44 -8.34 -2.73
N LEU A 26 -0.06 -7.07 -2.61
CA LEU A 26 -0.99 -5.96 -2.58
C LEU A 26 -1.30 -5.47 -4.00
N LEU A 27 -2.56 -5.12 -4.25
CA LEU A 27 -3.01 -4.45 -5.47
C LEU A 27 -3.36 -3.00 -5.14
N LEU A 28 -2.65 -2.07 -5.77
CA LEU A 28 -2.91 -0.63 -5.63
C LEU A 28 -3.10 0.01 -7.00
N PRO A 29 -3.87 1.11 -7.10
CA PRO A 29 -3.85 1.92 -8.31
C PRO A 29 -2.45 2.53 -8.50
N ASN A 30 -2.00 2.66 -9.74
CA ASN A 30 -0.68 3.22 -10.04
C ASN A 30 -0.47 4.61 -9.41
N VAL A 31 -1.53 5.42 -9.36
CA VAL A 31 -1.49 6.77 -8.79
C VAL A 31 -1.30 6.82 -7.27
N ALA A 32 -1.46 5.71 -6.55
CA ALA A 32 -1.19 5.67 -5.11
C ALA A 32 0.32 5.68 -4.82
N VAL A 33 1.16 5.23 -5.77
CA VAL A 33 2.61 5.13 -5.58
C VAL A 33 3.28 6.35 -6.21
N ALA A 34 3.99 7.12 -5.40
CA ALA A 34 4.73 8.29 -5.85
C ALA A 34 6.11 7.93 -6.40
N GLU A 35 6.80 6.97 -5.77
CA GLU A 35 8.13 6.55 -6.16
C GLU A 35 8.46 5.16 -5.60
N LEU A 36 9.33 4.42 -6.29
CA LEU A 36 9.94 3.20 -5.79
C LEU A 36 11.43 3.43 -5.65
N ILE A 37 11.95 3.33 -4.43
CA ILE A 37 13.36 3.59 -4.12
C ILE A 37 14.05 2.34 -3.55
N PRO A 38 15.39 2.25 -3.65
CA PRO A 38 16.14 1.19 -2.98
C PRO A 38 15.93 1.22 -1.47
N TYR A 39 15.80 0.04 -0.86
CA TYR A 39 15.79 -0.05 0.59
C TYR A 39 17.17 0.34 1.15
N ARG A 40 17.15 1.14 2.22
CA ARG A 40 18.30 1.39 3.08
C ARG A 40 17.83 1.22 4.51
N ALA A 41 18.65 0.59 5.34
CA ALA A 41 18.32 0.39 6.74
C ALA A 41 18.05 1.76 7.40
N PRO A 42 16.83 1.99 7.92
CA PRO A 42 16.48 3.22 8.61
C PRO A 42 17.13 3.29 9.99
N GLN A 43 17.10 4.48 10.59
CA GLN A 43 17.37 4.61 12.02
C GLN A 43 16.15 4.13 12.82
N VAL A 44 16.37 3.13 13.68
CA VAL A 44 15.33 2.53 14.53
C VAL A 44 15.42 3.15 15.93
N SER A 45 14.27 3.43 16.54
CA SER A 45 14.18 3.87 17.93
C SER A 45 13.66 2.72 18.79
N GLU A 46 14.23 2.55 19.98
CA GLU A 46 13.73 1.56 20.95
C GLU A 46 12.31 1.89 21.39
N GLY A 47 11.54 0.86 21.75
CA GLY A 47 10.16 0.99 22.23
C GLY A 47 9.12 1.27 21.14
N MET A 48 9.53 1.31 19.86
CA MET A 48 8.60 1.50 18.75
C MET A 48 7.85 0.21 18.40
N PRO A 49 6.61 0.32 17.87
CA PRO A 49 5.87 -0.84 17.36
C PRO A 49 6.64 -1.56 16.25
N SER A 50 6.55 -2.89 16.19
CA SER A 50 7.27 -3.72 15.21
C SER A 50 6.97 -3.39 13.74
N TRP A 51 5.82 -2.75 13.48
CA TRP A 51 5.43 -2.30 12.14
C TRP A 51 6.08 -0.99 11.72
N PHE A 52 6.63 -0.21 12.65
CA PHE A 52 7.38 1.00 12.35
C PHE A 52 8.86 0.67 12.27
N LEU A 53 9.40 0.64 11.05
CA LEU A 53 10.77 0.24 10.80
C LEU A 53 11.75 1.38 11.06
N GLY A 54 11.27 2.63 11.16
CA GLY A 54 12.08 3.82 11.42
C GLY A 54 11.77 4.94 10.43
N GLN A 55 12.67 5.92 10.39
CA GLN A 55 12.56 7.07 9.48
C GLN A 55 13.55 6.93 8.31
N ILE A 56 13.10 7.30 7.11
CA ILE A 56 13.96 7.38 5.92
C ILE A 56 13.95 8.78 5.32
N ALA A 57 15.08 9.17 4.72
CA ALA A 57 15.14 10.38 3.91
C ALA A 57 14.60 10.10 2.51
N TRP A 58 13.72 10.97 2.01
CA TRP A 58 13.25 10.95 0.63
C TRP A 58 13.02 12.37 0.15
N ARG A 59 13.80 12.79 -0.87
CA ARG A 59 13.92 14.20 -1.29
C ARG A 59 14.24 15.07 -0.06
N ASP A 60 13.53 16.17 0.15
CA ASP A 60 13.71 17.07 1.30
C ASP A 60 12.83 16.70 2.51
N LEU A 61 12.25 15.48 2.52
CA LEU A 61 11.35 15.01 3.57
C LEU A 61 11.96 13.85 4.36
N ARG A 62 11.44 13.65 5.58
CA ARG A 62 11.61 12.42 6.36
C ARG A 62 10.29 11.68 6.38
N LEU A 63 10.31 10.42 5.95
CA LEU A 63 9.11 9.60 5.86
C LEU A 63 9.17 8.44 6.86
N PRO A 64 8.05 8.13 7.53
CA PRO A 64 7.94 6.91 8.31
C PRO A 64 7.97 5.70 7.36
N LEU A 65 8.90 4.77 7.60
CA LEU A 65 8.96 3.49 6.88
C LEU A 65 8.23 2.42 7.68
N LEU A 66 7.29 1.74 7.01
CA LEU A 66 6.39 0.78 7.60
C LEU A 66 6.57 -0.61 6.98
N SER A 67 6.33 -1.66 7.76
CA SER A 67 5.97 -2.98 7.23
C SER A 67 4.46 -3.13 7.31
N PHE A 68 3.85 -3.35 6.15
CA PHE A 68 2.41 -3.64 6.09
C PHE A 68 2.10 -4.97 6.77
N GLU A 69 2.94 -5.99 6.56
CA GLU A 69 2.77 -7.32 7.17
C GLU A 69 2.73 -7.21 8.69
N ALA A 70 3.72 -6.56 9.31
CA ALA A 70 3.74 -6.37 10.76
C ALA A 70 2.59 -5.49 11.28
N ALA A 71 2.06 -4.58 10.46
CA ALA A 71 0.89 -3.78 10.82
C ALA A 71 -0.42 -4.59 10.77
N SER A 72 -0.39 -5.72 10.06
CA SER A 72 -1.48 -6.64 9.72
C SER A 72 -1.24 -8.05 10.29
N ASP A 73 -0.81 -8.14 11.55
CA ASP A 73 -0.55 -9.38 12.32
C ASP A 73 0.56 -10.31 11.79
N GLY A 74 1.28 -9.90 10.75
CA GLY A 74 2.45 -10.60 10.20
C GLY A 74 3.76 -10.15 10.83
N GLN A 75 4.86 -10.28 10.07
CA GLN A 75 6.21 -9.90 10.49
C GLN A 75 6.94 -9.16 9.37
N ALA A 76 7.72 -8.15 9.74
CA ALA A 76 8.57 -7.45 8.80
C ALA A 76 9.75 -8.34 8.40
N THR A 77 9.96 -8.52 7.10
CA THR A 77 11.11 -9.25 6.58
C THR A 77 11.86 -8.40 5.56
N VAL A 78 13.14 -8.18 5.81
CA VAL A 78 14.03 -7.52 4.84
C VAL A 78 14.79 -8.61 4.08
N SER A 79 14.76 -8.54 2.76
CA SER A 79 15.48 -9.42 1.84
C SER A 79 16.46 -8.62 0.98
N SER A 80 17.35 -9.32 0.27
CA SER A 80 18.28 -8.68 -0.67
C SER A 80 17.58 -7.90 -1.80
N GLY A 81 16.34 -8.26 -2.12
CA GLY A 81 15.51 -7.61 -3.13
C GLY A 81 14.59 -6.52 -2.57
N SER A 82 14.64 -6.23 -1.28
CA SER A 82 13.72 -5.27 -0.67
C SER A 82 13.85 -3.87 -1.28
N ARG A 83 12.70 -3.23 -1.47
CA ARG A 83 12.55 -1.86 -1.94
C ARG A 83 11.60 -1.12 -1.01
N VAL A 84 11.52 0.18 -1.20
CA VAL A 84 10.56 1.03 -0.50
C VAL A 84 9.63 1.65 -1.53
N ALA A 85 8.33 1.41 -1.37
CA ALA A 85 7.29 2.12 -2.08
C ALA A 85 6.93 3.38 -1.28
N VAL A 86 7.13 4.55 -1.88
CA VAL A 86 6.63 5.82 -1.35
C VAL A 86 5.19 5.97 -1.82
N ILE A 87 4.27 6.05 -0.88
CA ILE A 87 2.83 6.06 -1.10
C ILE A 87 2.29 7.46 -0.82
N ASN A 88 1.41 7.96 -1.69
CA ASN A 88 0.66 9.18 -1.45
C ASN A 88 -0.27 8.99 -0.25
N ALA A 89 -0.10 9.82 0.78
CA ALA A 89 -0.97 9.80 1.96
C ALA A 89 -2.39 10.25 1.57
N LEU A 90 -3.39 9.64 2.20
CA LEU A 90 -4.80 9.84 1.84
C LEU A 90 -5.61 10.52 2.97
N GLY A 91 -5.05 10.60 4.18
CA GLY A 91 -5.73 11.04 5.40
C GLY A 91 -5.93 12.55 5.53
N GLY A 92 -5.57 13.33 4.51
CA GLY A 92 -5.84 14.78 4.46
C GLY A 92 -5.06 15.62 5.47
N ARG A 93 -4.04 15.06 6.13
CA ARG A 93 -3.18 15.75 7.09
C ARG A 93 -2.20 16.67 6.34
N PRO A 94 -2.21 18.00 6.55
CA PRO A 94 -1.39 18.93 5.75
C PRO A 94 0.12 18.65 5.79
N ALA A 95 0.62 18.13 6.90
CA ALA A 95 2.02 17.81 7.11
C ALA A 95 2.43 16.42 6.58
N VAL A 96 1.47 15.53 6.31
CA VAL A 96 1.72 14.14 5.91
C VAL A 96 1.25 13.96 4.48
N LYS A 97 2.17 14.14 3.55
CA LYS A 97 1.89 13.99 2.11
C LYS A 97 2.23 12.59 1.59
N PHE A 98 3.14 11.91 2.26
CA PHE A 98 3.64 10.60 1.85
C PHE A 98 3.96 9.75 3.08
N ILE A 99 3.85 8.43 2.91
CA ILE A 99 4.36 7.42 3.82
C ILE A 99 5.19 6.40 3.03
N ALA A 100 6.06 5.65 3.68
CA ALA A 100 6.90 4.66 3.03
C ALA A 100 6.55 3.24 3.49
N VAL A 101 6.49 2.30 2.55
CA VAL A 101 6.17 0.89 2.83
C VAL A 101 7.28 -0.01 2.27
N LEU A 102 7.77 -0.93 3.10
CA LEU A 102 8.70 -1.97 2.69
C LEU A 102 7.99 -2.95 1.76
N VAL A 103 8.60 -3.22 0.61
CA VAL A 103 8.11 -4.19 -0.39
C VAL A 103 9.25 -5.08 -0.88
N GLN A 104 8.93 -6.18 -1.51
CA GLN A 104 9.88 -7.16 -2.04
C GLN A 104 9.98 -7.05 -3.56
N GLY A 105 11.09 -6.54 -4.07
CA GLY A 105 11.34 -6.44 -5.50
C GLY A 105 10.59 -5.28 -6.19
N ILE A 106 10.48 -5.39 -7.52
CA ILE A 106 9.89 -4.36 -8.37
C ILE A 106 8.41 -4.70 -8.60
N PRO A 107 7.47 -3.78 -8.30
CA PRO A 107 6.07 -3.99 -8.57
C PRO A 107 5.79 -4.25 -10.05
N ARG A 108 4.83 -5.13 -10.32
CA ARG A 108 4.38 -5.42 -11.69
C ARG A 108 3.15 -4.60 -12.03
N SER A 109 3.17 -3.93 -13.19
CA SER A 109 1.99 -3.21 -13.70
C SER A 109 1.01 -4.18 -14.36
N ILE A 110 -0.26 -4.04 -14.05
CA ILE A 110 -1.35 -4.82 -14.65
C ILE A 110 -2.49 -3.90 -15.09
N LYS A 111 -3.30 -4.37 -16.04
CA LYS A 111 -4.60 -3.77 -16.33
C LYS A 111 -5.66 -4.49 -15.50
N VAL A 112 -6.50 -3.70 -14.87
CA VAL A 112 -7.61 -4.13 -14.01
C VAL A 112 -8.89 -3.60 -14.66
N GLY A 113 -9.75 -4.48 -15.15
CA GLY A 113 -11.06 -4.11 -15.65
C GLY A 113 -12.19 -4.52 -14.70
N ALA A 114 -13.43 -4.43 -15.21
CA ALA A 114 -14.63 -4.79 -14.45
C ALA A 114 -14.74 -6.29 -14.17
N GLU A 115 -13.93 -7.12 -14.82
CA GLU A 115 -13.86 -8.57 -14.65
C GLU A 115 -13.18 -9.02 -13.36
N LEU A 116 -12.64 -8.10 -12.55
CA LEU A 116 -11.96 -8.43 -11.30
C LEU A 116 -12.95 -9.03 -10.29
N VAL A 117 -12.74 -10.30 -9.96
CA VAL A 117 -13.65 -11.06 -9.07
C VAL A 117 -13.13 -11.00 -7.63
N ARG A 118 -14.03 -10.79 -6.66
CA ARG A 118 -13.69 -10.90 -5.23
C ARG A 118 -13.36 -12.35 -4.88
N ALA A 119 -12.27 -12.58 -4.15
CA ALA A 119 -11.77 -13.91 -3.83
C ALA A 119 -12.52 -14.59 -2.66
N GLY A 120 -13.34 -13.87 -1.89
CA GLY A 120 -14.14 -14.43 -0.80
C GLY A 120 -13.32 -15.05 0.35
N VAL A 121 -12.07 -14.61 0.53
CA VAL A 121 -11.18 -15.07 1.61
C VAL A 121 -11.31 -14.18 2.85
N THR A 122 -10.95 -14.72 4.01
CA THR A 122 -10.82 -13.92 5.24
C THR A 122 -9.78 -12.81 5.04
N LEU A 123 -10.12 -11.61 5.50
CA LEU A 123 -9.27 -10.43 5.45
C LEU A 123 -8.49 -10.29 6.77
N SER A 124 -7.20 -10.00 6.67
CA SER A 124 -6.38 -9.56 7.80
C SER A 124 -6.65 -8.08 8.11
N PRO A 125 -6.20 -7.55 9.27
CA PRO A 125 -6.28 -6.12 9.52
C PRO A 125 -5.65 -5.31 8.38
N LEU A 126 -6.18 -4.11 8.11
CA LEU A 126 -5.74 -3.26 7.00
C LEU A 126 -5.92 -3.86 5.60
N GLU A 127 -6.68 -4.94 5.43
CA GLU A 127 -7.14 -5.40 4.12
C GLU A 127 -8.60 -4.98 3.91
N LEU A 128 -8.85 -4.16 2.89
CA LEU A 128 -10.21 -3.71 2.53
C LEU A 128 -10.97 -4.76 1.72
N ASP A 129 -10.26 -5.51 0.87
CA ASP A 129 -10.83 -6.58 0.05
C ASP A 129 -9.74 -7.53 -0.44
N ALA A 130 -10.15 -8.63 -1.05
CA ALA A 130 -9.28 -9.56 -1.74
C ALA A 130 -9.89 -9.96 -3.08
N VAL A 131 -9.06 -10.04 -4.12
CA VAL A 131 -9.50 -10.26 -5.50
C VAL A 131 -8.68 -11.35 -6.17
N GLN A 132 -9.34 -12.12 -7.03
CA GLN A 132 -8.72 -13.18 -7.81
C GLN A 132 -8.09 -12.59 -9.08
N PHE A 133 -6.82 -12.92 -9.33
CA PHE A 133 -6.12 -12.55 -10.55
C PHE A 133 -5.29 -13.73 -11.06
N GLY A 134 -5.81 -14.42 -12.08
CA GLY A 134 -5.28 -15.73 -12.48
C GLY A 134 -5.42 -16.72 -11.32
N GLU A 135 -4.33 -17.36 -10.93
CA GLU A 135 -4.27 -18.29 -9.79
C GLU A 135 -3.95 -17.59 -8.45
N ALA A 136 -3.60 -16.30 -8.49
CA ALA A 136 -3.20 -15.55 -7.30
C ALA A 136 -4.39 -14.83 -6.65
N VAL A 137 -4.35 -14.74 -5.32
CA VAL A 137 -5.19 -13.84 -4.54
C VAL A 137 -4.41 -12.56 -4.25
N LEU A 138 -4.94 -11.42 -4.66
CA LEU A 138 -4.38 -10.10 -4.41
C LEU A 138 -5.17 -9.41 -3.31
N LYS A 139 -4.49 -8.60 -2.49
CA LYS A 139 -5.09 -7.90 -1.35
C LYS A 139 -5.18 -6.40 -1.63
N ILE A 140 -6.31 -5.79 -1.37
CA ILE A 140 -6.50 -4.33 -1.47
C ILE A 140 -6.19 -3.73 -0.10
N PRO A 141 -5.11 -2.95 0.06
CA PRO A 141 -4.72 -2.43 1.37
C PRO A 141 -5.56 -1.21 1.79
N ASP A 142 -5.78 -1.09 3.10
CA ASP A 142 -6.29 0.11 3.75
C ASP A 142 -5.15 1.08 4.05
N LEU A 143 -4.85 1.95 3.09
CA LEU A 143 -3.82 2.98 3.25
C LEU A 143 -4.22 4.05 4.28
N LEU A 144 -5.52 4.33 4.43
CA LEU A 144 -6.02 5.27 5.42
C LEU A 144 -5.87 4.71 6.83
N GLY A 145 -6.22 3.44 7.04
CA GLY A 145 -6.01 2.74 8.30
C GLY A 145 -4.53 2.63 8.67
N LEU A 146 -3.65 2.43 7.68
CA LEU A 146 -2.20 2.42 7.91
C LEU A 146 -1.69 3.80 8.35
N GLU A 147 -2.17 4.88 7.73
CA GLU A 147 -1.88 6.25 8.16
C GLU A 147 -2.47 6.54 9.55
N GLN A 148 -3.66 6.01 9.86
CA GLN A 148 -4.26 6.19 11.19
C GLN A 148 -3.43 5.53 12.29
N LYS A 149 -2.86 4.34 12.06
CA LYS A 149 -1.94 3.69 13.00
C LYS A 149 -0.72 4.56 13.33
N LEU A 150 -0.18 5.27 12.34
CA LEU A 150 0.91 6.23 12.57
C LEU A 150 0.47 7.38 13.49
N ALA A 151 -0.72 7.94 13.24
CA ALA A 151 -1.26 9.04 14.04
C ALA A 151 -1.56 8.59 15.49
N ASP A 152 -2.15 7.42 15.67
CA ASP A 152 -2.47 6.85 16.98
C ASP A 152 -1.20 6.56 17.81
N ALA A 153 -0.10 6.24 17.13
CA ALA A 153 1.22 6.05 17.75
C ALA A 153 2.01 7.36 17.97
N GLY A 154 1.47 8.53 17.57
CA GLY A 154 2.15 9.82 17.69
C GLY A 154 3.38 9.96 16.78
N LEU A 155 3.41 9.24 15.65
CA LEU A 155 4.53 9.22 14.71
C LEU A 155 4.37 10.20 13.54
N ILE A 156 3.19 10.82 13.41
CA ILE A 156 2.84 11.87 12.44
C ILE A 156 1.83 12.85 13.04
#